data_AF-A0A7C7PEM1-F1
#
_entry.id   AF-A0A7C7PEM1-F1
#
_cell.length_a   1.000
_cell.length_b   1.000
_cell.length_c   1.000
_cell.angle_alpha   90.00
_cell.angle_beta   90.00
_cell.angle_gamma   90.00
#
_symmetry.space_group_name_H-M   'P 1'
#
loop_
_entity.id
_entity.type
_entity.pdbx_description
1 polymer ?
#
loop_
_entity_poly.entity_id
_entity_poly.type
_entity_poly.pdbx_seq_one_letter_code
_entity_poly.pdbx_strand_id
1 'polypeptide(L)' 'MVRVSGPEAGEVLLRLAPALEAIPAPRMARVVDICEPDDGEVIDRAVATYYRKPESYTGEDVVELTCHGGVMAPRLVLGA' A
#
# COMPACT_ATOMS: atom_id res chain seq x y z
N MET A 1 -4.96 9.40 -0.36
CA MET A 1 -4.22 8.56 0.59
C MET A 1 -5.13 7.45 1.03
N VAL A 2 -4.64 6.20 0.99
CA VAL A 2 -5.31 5.02 1.55
C VAL A 2 -4.41 4.48 2.67
N ARG A 3 -4.98 4.09 3.80
CA ARG A 3 -4.27 3.48 4.92
C ARG A 3 -4.89 2.15 5.24
N VAL A 4 -4.06 1.12 5.40
CA VAL A 4 -4.45 -0.21 5.84
C VAL A 4 -3.78 -0.47 7.18
N SER A 5 -4.55 -0.92 8.18
CA SER A 5 -4.06 -1.30 9.51
C SER A 5 -4.53 -2.71 9.82
N GLY A 6 -3.63 -3.53 10.37
CA GLY A 6 -3.94 -4.90 10.77
C GLY A 6 -2.79 -5.86 10.47
N PRO A 7 -2.88 -7.11 10.95
CA PRO A 7 -1.81 -8.10 10.79
C PRO A 7 -1.45 -8.40 9.33
N GLU A 8 -2.38 -8.19 8.40
CA GLU A 8 -2.22 -8.46 6.97
C GLU A 8 -1.77 -7.23 6.17
N ALA A 9 -1.54 -6.06 6.80
CA ALA A 9 -1.27 -4.82 6.07
C ALA A 9 -0.07 -4.93 5.11
N GLY A 10 0.99 -5.62 5.52
CA GLY A 10 2.15 -5.87 4.65
C GLY A 10 1.85 -6.83 3.49
N GLU A 11 1.00 -7.83 3.70
CA GLU A 11 0.59 -8.79 2.65
C GLU A 11 -0.31 -8.11 1.63
N VAL A 12 -1.24 -7.25 2.08
CA VAL A 12 -2.06 -6.40 1.21
C VAL A 12 -1.17 -5.53 0.31
N LEU A 13 -0.10 -4.94 0.85
CA LEU A 13 0.86 -4.18 0.03
C LEU A 13 1.52 -5.05 -1.06
N LEU A 14 1.92 -6.27 -0.75
CA LEU A 14 2.54 -7.17 -1.74
C LEU A 14 1.56 -7.60 -2.83
N ARG A 15 0.29 -7.81 -2.47
CA ARG A 15 -0.77 -8.12 -3.44
C ARG A 15 -1.04 -6.95 -4.38
N LEU A 16 -1.10 -5.73 -3.83
CA LEU A 16 -1.37 -4.51 -4.59
C LEU A 16 -0.15 -4.03 -5.39
N ALA A 17 1.07 -4.35 -4.97
CA ALA A 17 2.31 -3.95 -5.64
C ALA A 17 3.15 -5.19 -5.99
N PRO A 18 2.77 -5.98 -7.02
CA PRO A 18 3.36 -7.29 -7.32
C PRO A 18 4.84 -7.23 -7.72
N ALA A 19 5.36 -6.05 -8.07
CA ALA A 19 6.78 -5.83 -8.32
C ALA A 19 7.65 -5.82 -7.04
N LEU A 20 7.04 -5.72 -5.85
CA LEU A 20 7.75 -5.86 -4.59
C LEU A 20 8.00 -7.33 -4.27
N GLU A 21 9.28 -7.71 -4.15
CA GLU A 21 9.67 -9.07 -3.78
C GLU A 21 9.39 -9.41 -2.30
N ALA A 22 9.35 -8.39 -1.43
CA ALA A 22 9.09 -8.54 -0.01
C ALA A 22 8.58 -7.22 0.60
N ILE A 23 8.00 -7.30 1.81
CA ILE A 23 7.55 -6.12 2.55
C ILE A 23 8.75 -5.18 2.74
N PRO A 24 8.65 -3.90 2.33
CA PRO A 24 9.75 -2.95 2.46
C PRO A 24 10.20 -2.77 3.91
N ALA A 25 11.44 -2.32 4.09
CA ALA A 25 11.92 -1.95 5.40
C ALA A 25 10.99 -0.87 6.03
N PRO A 26 10.64 -0.98 7.32
CA PRO A 26 9.73 -0.05 7.96
C PRO A 26 10.19 1.40 7.83
N ARG A 27 9.25 2.32 7.66
CA ARG A 27 9.46 3.78 7.53
C ARG A 27 10.34 4.19 6.34
N MET A 28 10.48 3.33 5.34
CA MET A 28 11.09 3.70 4.07
C MET A 28 10.02 3.88 3.01
N ALA A 29 9.98 5.08 2.42
CA ALA A 29 9.14 5.35 1.27
C ALA A 29 9.66 4.59 0.03
N ARG A 30 8.74 4.01 -0.73
CA ARG A 30 9.00 3.35 -2.02
C ARG A 30 8.00 3.85 -3.05
N VAL A 31 8.49 4.14 -4.25
CA VAL A 31 7.60 4.34 -5.40
C VAL A 31 7.22 2.96 -5.91
N VAL A 32 5.92 2.72 -6.05
CA VAL A 32 5.36 1.44 -6.51
C VAL A 32 4.28 1.70 -7.54
N ASP A 33 4.11 0.76 -8.45
CA ASP A 33 2.90 0.67 -9.25
C ASP A 33 1.89 -0.16 -8.45
N ILE A 34 0.72 0.41 -8.20
CA ILE A 34 -0.42 -0.26 -7.58
C ILE A 34 -1.25 -0.87 -8.69
N CYS A 35 -1.47 -2.18 -8.62
CA CYS A 35 -2.20 -2.94 -9.62
C CYS A 35 -3.47 -3.53 -9.02
N GLU A 36 -4.47 -3.74 -9.87
CA GLU A 36 -5.64 -4.57 -9.60
C GLU A 36 -5.18 -6.04 -9.44
N PRO A 37 -5.45 -6.70 -8.29
CA PRO A 37 -4.98 -8.06 -8.05
C PRO A 37 -5.53 -9.12 -9.02
N ASP A 38 -6.71 -8.90 -9.60
CA ASP A 38 -7.39 -9.91 -10.43
C ASP A 38 -6.83 -9.98 -11.87
N ASP A 39 -6.47 -8.85 -12.47
CA ASP A 39 -6.03 -8.77 -13.87
C ASP A 39 -4.64 -8.10 -14.07
N GLY A 40 -4.10 -7.48 -13.03
CA GLY A 40 -2.80 -6.81 -13.04
C GLY A 40 -2.80 -5.42 -13.68
N GLU A 41 -3.97 -4.83 -13.99
CA GLU A 41 -4.05 -3.46 -14.51
C GLU A 41 -3.45 -2.46 -13.52
N VAL A 42 -2.59 -1.56 -14.00
CA VAL A 42 -2.01 -0.50 -13.16
C VAL A 42 -3.08 0.55 -12.84
N ILE A 43 -3.45 0.65 -11.57
CA ILE A 43 -4.39 1.63 -11.04
C ILE A 43 -3.71 2.99 -10.86
N ASP A 44 -2.54 3.00 -10.22
CA ASP A 44 -1.81 4.24 -9.90
C ASP A 44 -0.33 3.98 -9.65
N ARG A 45 0.50 4.99 -9.88
CA ARG A 45 1.91 5.01 -9.45
C ARG A 45 2.04 5.82 -8.16
N ALA A 46 2.13 5.14 -7.03
CA ALA A 46 2.01 5.73 -5.71
C ALA A 46 3.30 5.65 -4.88
N VAL A 47 3.33 6.37 -3.76
CA VAL A 47 4.34 6.17 -2.71
C VAL A 47 3.75 5.30 -1.62
N ALA A 48 4.38 4.15 -1.36
CA ALA A 48 4.04 3.24 -0.28
C ALA A 48 5.03 3.37 0.88
N THR A 49 4.51 3.39 2.11
CA THR A 49 5.32 3.31 3.34
C THR A 49 4.72 2.27 4.26
N TYR A 50 5.53 1.28 4.65
CA TYR A 50 5.16 0.28 5.66
C TYR A 50 5.65 0.70 7.04
N TYR A 51 4.82 0.50 8.06
CA TYR A 51 5.13 0.71 9.46
C TYR A 51 4.89 -0.60 10.19
N ARG A 52 5.93 -1.12 10.83
CA ARG A 52 5.85 -2.36 11.60
C ARG A 52 5.33 -2.09 13.01
N LYS A 53 4.47 -2.96 13.53
CA LYS A 53 4.10 -2.95 14.95
C LYS A 53 5.31 -3.12 15.87
N PRO A 54 5.30 -2.56 17.10
CA PRO A 54 4.26 -1.70 17.66
C PRO A 54 4.40 -0.24 17.22
N GLU A 55 5.36 0.09 16.38
CA GLU A 55 5.78 1.47 16.16
C GLU A 55 5.07 2.15 14.97
N SER A 56 3.75 2.01 14.94
CA SER A 56 2.84 2.64 13.99
C SER A 56 1.83 3.53 14.72
N TYR A 57 0.99 4.24 13.97
CA TYR A 57 -0.06 5.08 14.55
C TYR A 57 -1.09 4.29 15.38
N THR A 58 -1.45 3.08 14.93
CA THR A 58 -2.47 2.24 15.57
C THR A 58 -1.88 1.22 16.55
N GLY A 59 -0.56 1.03 16.53
CA GLY A 59 0.13 -0.06 17.24
C GLY A 59 0.12 -1.40 16.49
N GLU A 60 -0.58 -1.48 15.34
CA GLU A 60 -0.59 -2.63 14.45
C GLU A 60 0.42 -2.47 13.29
N ASP A 61 0.54 -3.48 12.44
CA ASP A 61 1.19 -3.30 11.15
C ASP A 61 0.34 -2.37 10.28
N VAL A 62 0.97 -1.37 9.67
CA VAL A 62 0.27 -0.33 8.89
C VAL A 62 0.97 -0.13 7.55
N VAL A 63 0.19 0.04 6.48
CA VAL A 63 0.67 0.52 5.20
C VAL A 63 -0.06 1.80 4.84
N GLU A 64 0.70 2.77 4.35
CA GLU A 64 0.17 4.02 3.80
C GLU A 64 0.49 4.10 2.31
N LEU A 65 -0.56 4.25 1.50
CA LEU A 65 -0.49 4.46 0.06
C LEU A 65 -0.84 5.90 -0.26
N THR A 66 0.18 6.67 -0.64
CA THR A 66 0.04 8.05 -1.09
C THR A 66 -0.10 8.07 -2.60
N CYS A 67 -1.35 7.92 -3.04
CA CYS A 67 -1.77 8.02 -4.45
C CYS A 67 -1.64 9.44 -5.00
N HIS A 68 -1.75 9.57 -6.33
CA HIS A 68 -1.92 10.86 -6.98
C HIS A 68 -3.17 11.62 -6.48
N GLY A 69 -3.16 12.93 -6.68
CA GLY A 69 -4.21 13.83 -6.23
C GLY A 69 -5.59 13.54 -6.86
N GLY A 70 -6.64 14.00 -6.19
CA GLY A 70 -8.02 13.77 -6.60
C GLY A 70 -8.68 12.59 -5.90
N VAL A 71 -9.90 12.26 -6.35
CA VAL A 71 -10.77 11.31 -5.66
C VAL A 71 -10.84 9.93 -6.32
N MET A 72 -10.28 9.78 -7.52
CA MET A 72 -10.41 8.54 -8.31
C MET A 72 -9.37 7.50 -7.91
N ALA A 73 -8.08 7.86 -7.92
CA ALA A 73 -7.02 6.90 -7.58
C ALA A 73 -7.20 6.27 -6.18
N PRO A 74 -7.44 7.03 -5.08
CA PRO A 74 -7.70 6.41 -3.78
C PRO A 74 -8.96 5.53 -3.73
N ARG A 75 -9.97 5.80 -4.58
CA ARG A 75 -11.20 5.01 -4.64
C ARG A 75 -10.99 3.69 -5.36
N LEU A 76 -10.25 3.70 -6.47
CA LEU A 76 -9.90 2.48 -7.21
C LEU A 76 -9.01 1.59 -6.34
N VAL A 77 -7.98 2.16 -5.70
CA VAL A 77 -7.10 1.42 -4.77
C VAL A 77 -7.85 0.83 -3.57
N LEU A 78 -8.96 1.45 -3.13
CA LEU A 78 -9.80 0.91 -2.06
C LEU A 78 -10.74 -0.21 -2.54
N GLY A 79 -11.05 -0.25 -3.84
CA GLY A 79 -11.92 -1.26 -4.43
C GLY A 79 -11.19 -2.56 -4.82
N ALA A 80 -9.88 -2.49 -4.98
CA ALA A 80 -8.96 -3.60 -5.20
C ALA A 80 -8.64 -4.35 -3.88
#